data_AF-A0A2P8HF59-F1
#
_entry.id   AF-A0A2P8HF59-F1
#
_cell.length_a   1.000
_cell.length_b   1.000
_cell.length_c   1.000
_cell.angle_alpha   90.00
_cell.angle_beta   90.00
_cell.angle_gamma   90.00
#
_symmetry.space_group_name_H-M   'P 1'
#
loop_
_entity.id
_entity.type
_entity.pdbx_description
1 polymer ?
#
loop_
_entity_poly.entity_id
_entity_poly.type
_entity_poly.pdbx_seq_one_letter_code
_entity_poly.pdbx_strand_id
1 'polypeptide(L)'
;MIAKRLTIAALLLIGFNACTPKKPSAKMLEFLAAFDGKTMAEAREILSNHDQEIAHYIDFLKAFKEEAPKSYKADEEKFDEPYTLPSPESVKAKYTAYFAAIGFKQQVVYPNFLVVVEDTRRRSDGLGDLEVPGFETEKIFFHDGSSDNKKYLLDGATKIVAIKTADSILTNVNYSYTTKMVKVTLDKSNRSQTYKGAEIKIVKLDDNRVKLMMRDSAYQNYLYVEALNKDGKPLDYSSRTSSAMESADFKEILNDYSKALKNLIKQFDKGVYKDIASLKKAIAAQISDKSPFDDTTSGFTENYYHGNIDKVNVYLSDGRNKIKQQTVLQNIEPNYTGYTLTQDEKTSALDLKISQVNT
;
A
#
# COMPACT_ATOMS: atom_id res chain seq x y z
N MET A 1 78.39 26.83 1.95
CA MET A 1 77.24 26.82 1.01
C MET A 1 76.72 25.40 0.94
N ILE A 2 75.52 25.19 1.47
CA ILE A 2 75.01 23.91 1.95
C ILE A 2 74.11 23.25 0.90
N ALA A 3 74.35 21.97 0.66
CA ALA A 3 73.49 21.06 -0.09
C ALA A 3 72.45 20.37 0.82
N LYS A 4 71.39 19.85 0.17
CA LYS A 4 70.30 18.94 0.65
C LYS A 4 69.11 19.60 1.36
N ARG A 5 67.89 19.40 0.81
CA ARG A 5 66.97 18.30 1.17
C ARG A 5 65.73 18.28 0.26
N LEU A 6 65.31 17.06 -0.08
CA LEU A 6 64.02 16.66 -0.67
C LEU A 6 62.86 17.08 0.26
N THR A 7 61.73 17.55 -0.28
CA THR A 7 60.41 17.36 0.35
C THR A 7 59.33 17.24 -0.72
N ILE A 8 58.77 16.04 -0.79
CA ILE A 8 57.57 15.67 -1.52
C ILE A 8 56.36 16.30 -0.79
N ALA A 9 55.52 17.04 -1.50
CA ALA A 9 54.18 17.38 -1.05
C ALA A 9 53.20 17.02 -2.17
N ALA A 10 52.78 15.75 -2.15
CA ALA A 10 51.57 15.30 -2.82
C ALA A 10 50.37 15.86 -2.07
N LEU A 11 49.67 16.85 -2.64
CA LEU A 11 48.41 17.35 -2.12
C LEU A 11 47.26 16.77 -2.95
N LEU A 12 46.84 15.60 -2.50
CA LEU A 12 45.46 15.07 -2.47
C LEU A 12 44.40 15.96 -3.14
N LEU A 13 44.20 15.77 -4.45
CA LEU A 13 42.88 15.88 -5.07
C LEU A 13 42.07 14.65 -4.65
N ILE A 14 41.62 14.61 -3.39
CA ILE A 14 40.49 13.74 -3.04
C ILE A 14 39.29 14.38 -3.71
N GLY A 15 38.76 13.67 -4.70
CA GLY A 15 37.52 14.01 -5.35
C GLY A 15 36.44 14.25 -4.31
N PHE A 16 35.92 15.47 -4.31
CA PHE A 16 34.51 15.65 -4.00
C PHE A 16 33.74 14.84 -5.04
N ASN A 17 33.48 13.57 -4.73
CA ASN A 17 32.27 12.93 -5.22
C ASN A 17 31.15 13.84 -4.72
N ALA A 18 30.72 14.73 -5.60
CA ALA A 18 29.48 15.45 -5.45
C ALA A 18 28.41 14.39 -5.25
N CYS A 19 28.06 14.12 -3.99
CA CYS A 19 26.76 13.61 -3.63
C CYS A 19 25.80 14.61 -4.27
N THR A 20 25.24 14.26 -5.41
CA THR A 20 24.01 14.89 -5.87
C THR A 20 23.06 14.80 -4.68
N PRO A 21 22.57 15.95 -4.16
CA PRO A 21 21.68 15.94 -3.02
C PRO A 21 20.49 15.07 -3.41
N LYS A 22 20.36 13.93 -2.72
CA LYS A 22 19.29 12.99 -2.99
C LYS A 22 17.98 13.69 -2.65
N LYS A 23 17.04 13.67 -3.60
CA LYS A 23 15.77 14.37 -3.45
C LYS A 23 14.90 13.55 -2.49
N PRO A 24 14.36 14.13 -1.41
CA PRO A 24 13.50 13.40 -0.48
C PRO A 24 12.28 12.81 -1.17
N SER A 25 11.82 11.63 -0.72
CA SER A 25 10.55 11.04 -1.20
C SER A 25 9.34 11.87 -0.77
N ALA A 26 8.18 11.68 -1.42
CA ALA A 26 6.95 12.38 -1.04
C ALA A 26 6.55 12.08 0.41
N LYS A 27 6.70 10.82 0.84
CA LYS A 27 6.45 10.40 2.23
C LYS A 27 7.44 11.02 3.22
N MET A 28 8.69 11.19 2.82
CA MET A 28 9.67 11.94 3.63
C MET A 28 9.26 13.41 3.78
N LEU A 29 8.75 14.04 2.71
CA LEU A 29 8.27 15.42 2.77
C LEU A 29 7.03 15.55 3.66
N GLU A 30 6.10 14.61 3.59
CA GLU A 30 4.94 14.54 4.49
C GLU A 30 5.38 14.39 5.95
N PHE A 31 6.33 13.50 6.24
CA PHE A 31 6.90 13.32 7.58
C PHE A 31 7.56 14.61 8.09
N LEU A 32 8.34 15.29 7.25
CA LEU A 32 8.95 16.57 7.60
C LEU A 32 7.90 17.68 7.83
N ALA A 33 6.78 17.66 7.11
CA ALA A 33 5.69 18.61 7.28
C ALA A 33 4.93 18.43 8.60
N ALA A 34 4.95 17.22 9.20
CA ALA A 34 4.34 16.97 10.51
C ALA A 34 4.95 17.82 11.65
N PHE A 35 6.15 18.37 11.45
CA PHE A 35 6.83 19.23 12.40
C PHE A 35 6.50 20.73 12.23
N ASP A 36 5.78 21.11 11.18
CA ASP A 36 5.52 22.52 10.90
C ASP A 36 4.57 23.13 11.93
N GLY A 37 4.98 24.26 12.49
CA GLY A 37 4.24 24.94 13.57
C GLY A 37 4.28 24.23 14.92
N LYS A 38 5.06 23.15 15.07
CA LYS A 38 5.21 22.41 16.33
C LYS A 38 6.24 23.03 17.24
N THR A 39 6.02 22.89 18.54
CA THR A 39 7.03 23.15 19.57
C THR A 39 8.07 22.04 19.61
N MET A 40 9.22 22.30 20.23
CA MET A 40 10.25 21.28 20.43
C MET A 40 9.71 20.08 21.25
N ALA A 41 8.87 20.32 22.26
CA ALA A 41 8.26 19.24 23.03
C ALA A 41 7.36 18.34 22.16
N GLU A 42 6.48 18.92 21.34
CA GLU A 42 5.64 18.17 20.41
C GLU A 42 6.49 17.43 19.35
N ALA A 43 7.55 18.05 18.84
CA ALA A 43 8.46 17.40 17.89
C ALA A 43 9.14 16.17 18.50
N ARG A 44 9.49 16.22 19.78
CA ARG A 44 10.08 15.09 20.51
C ARG A 44 9.09 13.93 20.68
N GLU A 45 7.81 14.25 20.92
CA GLU A 45 6.73 13.28 21.00
C GLU A 45 6.48 12.60 19.65
N ILE A 46 6.43 13.37 18.56
CA ILE A 46 6.29 12.83 17.19
C ILE A 46 7.40 11.81 16.89
N LEU A 47 8.66 12.14 17.19
CA LEU A 47 9.79 11.22 17.00
C LEU A 47 9.67 9.96 17.87
N SER A 48 9.26 10.11 19.13
CA SER A 48 9.03 8.99 20.05
C SER A 48 7.96 8.04 19.53
N ASN A 49 6.83 8.57 19.09
CA ASN A 49 5.71 7.78 18.61
C ASN A 49 6.11 7.00 17.35
N HIS A 50 6.83 7.63 16.42
CA HIS A 50 7.36 6.94 15.24
C HIS A 50 8.39 5.85 15.60
N ASP A 51 9.28 6.06 16.57
CA ASP A 51 10.22 5.00 17.00
C ASP A 51 9.49 3.81 17.62
N GLN A 52 8.45 4.07 18.43
CA GLN A 52 7.62 3.02 19.02
C GLN A 52 6.83 2.24 17.96
N GLU A 53 6.20 2.93 17.00
CA GLU A 53 5.48 2.30 15.89
C GLU A 53 6.39 1.37 15.08
N ILE A 54 7.59 1.86 14.71
CA ILE A 54 8.57 1.06 13.98
C ILE A 54 9.07 -0.12 14.83
N ALA A 55 9.30 0.08 16.13
CA ALA A 55 9.70 -1.00 17.04
C ALA A 55 8.64 -2.10 17.13
N HIS A 56 7.36 -1.74 17.32
CA HIS A 56 6.25 -2.69 17.33
C HIS A 56 6.15 -3.45 16.01
N TYR A 57 6.37 -2.77 14.88
CA TYR A 57 6.32 -3.39 13.58
C TYR A 57 7.50 -4.36 13.35
N ILE A 58 8.70 -4.00 13.78
CA ILE A 58 9.87 -4.91 13.77
C ILE A 58 9.60 -6.15 14.63
N ASP A 59 9.03 -5.98 15.83
CA ASP A 59 8.72 -7.10 16.72
C ASP A 59 7.62 -8.00 16.17
N PHE A 60 6.58 -7.40 15.56
CA PHE A 60 5.57 -8.13 14.81
C PHE A 60 6.20 -8.99 13.70
N LEU A 61 7.12 -8.41 12.90
CA LEU A 61 7.81 -9.14 11.84
C LEU A 61 8.70 -10.29 12.35
N LYS A 62 9.23 -10.22 13.58
CA LYS A 62 9.99 -11.32 14.19
C LYS A 62 9.12 -12.53 14.53
N ALA A 63 7.82 -12.33 14.75
CA ALA A 63 6.89 -13.42 15.04
C ALA A 63 6.62 -14.31 13.81
N PHE A 64 6.86 -13.82 12.60
CA PHE A 64 6.70 -14.59 11.37
C PHE A 64 7.92 -15.47 11.11
N LYS A 65 7.70 -16.79 11.17
CA LYS A 65 8.66 -17.77 10.64
C LYS A 65 8.44 -17.92 9.15
N GLU A 66 9.51 -17.89 8.37
CA GLU A 66 9.44 -18.25 6.95
C GLU A 66 9.03 -19.72 6.83
N GLU A 67 8.04 -20.02 5.97
CA GLU A 67 7.70 -21.40 5.64
C GLU A 67 8.88 -22.03 4.89
N ALA A 68 9.33 -23.20 5.35
CA ALA A 68 10.38 -23.94 4.66
C ALA A 68 9.78 -24.68 3.43
N PRO A 69 10.49 -24.72 2.30
CA PRO A 69 10.09 -25.56 1.17
C PRO A 69 9.92 -27.02 1.57
N LYS A 70 8.96 -27.70 0.94
CA LYS A 70 8.65 -29.11 1.12
C LYS A 70 8.75 -29.80 -0.23
N SER A 71 9.39 -30.95 -0.26
CA SER A 71 9.33 -31.85 -1.41
C SER A 71 8.16 -32.83 -1.23
N TYR A 72 7.46 -33.14 -2.32
CA TYR A 72 6.33 -34.05 -2.34
C TYR A 72 6.65 -35.29 -3.17
N LYS A 73 6.08 -36.44 -2.82
CA LYS A 73 6.04 -37.56 -3.76
C LYS A 73 4.95 -37.33 -4.81
N ALA A 74 5.06 -38.01 -5.95
CA ALA A 74 4.14 -37.84 -7.07
C ALA A 74 2.67 -38.18 -6.71
N ASP A 75 2.45 -39.09 -5.77
CA ASP A 75 1.14 -39.49 -5.24
C ASP A 75 0.62 -38.56 -4.13
N GLU A 76 1.46 -37.67 -3.60
CA GLU A 76 1.10 -36.67 -2.59
C GLU A 76 0.78 -35.29 -3.20
N GLU A 77 1.02 -35.11 -4.51
CA GLU A 77 0.72 -33.87 -5.22
C GLU A 77 -0.80 -33.66 -5.34
N LYS A 78 -1.25 -32.42 -5.15
CA LYS A 78 -2.62 -31.99 -5.40
C LYS A 78 -2.64 -31.05 -6.60
N PHE A 79 -3.69 -31.18 -7.39
CA PHE A 79 -3.82 -30.46 -8.65
C PHE A 79 -5.01 -29.52 -8.60
N ASP A 80 -4.88 -28.41 -9.32
CA ASP A 80 -5.95 -27.45 -9.58
C ASP A 80 -6.31 -27.49 -11.06
N GLU A 81 -7.42 -26.85 -11.41
CA GLU A 81 -7.78 -26.61 -12.80
C GLU A 81 -6.89 -25.51 -13.40
N PRO A 82 -6.59 -25.57 -14.71
CA PRO A 82 -5.85 -24.50 -15.37
C PRO A 82 -6.51 -23.14 -15.20
N TYR A 83 -5.71 -22.11 -14.92
CA TYR A 83 -6.25 -20.77 -14.73
C TYR A 83 -6.95 -20.26 -16.00
N THR A 84 -8.19 -19.84 -15.85
CA THR A 84 -8.99 -19.25 -16.92
C THR A 84 -9.44 -17.84 -16.54
N LEU A 85 -9.45 -16.96 -17.53
CA LEU A 85 -9.97 -15.61 -17.34
C LEU A 85 -11.51 -15.67 -17.18
N PRO A 86 -12.09 -15.08 -16.13
CA PRO A 86 -13.54 -15.04 -15.97
C PRO A 86 -14.23 -14.36 -17.16
N SER A 87 -15.42 -14.86 -17.51
CA SER A 87 -16.19 -14.23 -18.61
C SER A 87 -16.62 -12.81 -18.23
N PRO A 88 -16.69 -11.87 -19.20
CA PRO A 88 -17.18 -10.52 -18.97
C PRO A 88 -18.56 -10.49 -18.29
N GLU A 89 -19.44 -11.41 -18.63
CA GLU A 89 -20.79 -11.53 -18.09
C GLU A 89 -20.77 -11.93 -16.61
N SER A 90 -19.89 -12.87 -16.23
CA SER A 90 -19.71 -13.29 -14.84
C SER A 90 -19.17 -12.13 -14.00
N VAL A 91 -18.16 -11.41 -14.50
CA VAL A 91 -17.59 -10.24 -13.80
C VAL A 91 -18.62 -9.13 -13.63
N LYS A 92 -19.38 -8.81 -14.68
CA LYS A 92 -20.47 -7.82 -14.61
C LYS A 92 -21.54 -8.22 -13.59
N ALA A 93 -21.95 -9.49 -13.56
CA ALA A 93 -22.92 -9.97 -12.59
C ALA A 93 -22.42 -9.83 -11.15
N LYS A 94 -21.14 -10.13 -10.89
CA LYS A 94 -20.50 -9.90 -9.59
C LYS A 94 -20.50 -8.42 -9.20
N TYR A 95 -20.12 -7.52 -10.11
CA TYR A 95 -20.17 -6.07 -9.84
C TYR A 95 -21.61 -5.59 -9.60
N THR A 96 -22.61 -6.08 -10.34
CA THR A 96 -24.02 -5.76 -10.08
C THR A 96 -24.44 -6.19 -8.68
N ALA A 97 -24.08 -7.41 -8.27
CA ALA A 97 -24.36 -7.90 -6.92
C ALA A 97 -23.64 -7.08 -5.84
N TYR A 98 -22.38 -6.71 -6.09
CA TYR A 98 -21.59 -5.81 -5.23
C TYR A 98 -22.29 -4.45 -5.09
N PHE A 99 -22.66 -3.78 -6.19
CA PHE A 99 -23.30 -2.47 -6.13
C PHE A 99 -24.69 -2.47 -5.52
N ALA A 100 -25.39 -3.60 -5.53
CA ALA A 100 -26.66 -3.76 -4.81
C ALA A 100 -26.47 -3.93 -3.28
N ALA A 101 -25.24 -4.19 -2.81
CA ALA A 101 -24.89 -4.39 -1.41
C ALA A 101 -24.33 -3.17 -0.71
N ILE A 102 -23.70 -2.29 -1.49
CA ILE A 102 -22.86 -1.24 -0.94
C ILE A 102 -23.72 -0.10 -0.39
N GLY A 103 -23.21 0.49 0.67
CA GLY A 103 -23.68 1.77 1.18
C GLY A 103 -22.49 2.57 1.66
N PHE A 104 -22.73 3.53 2.54
CA PHE A 104 -21.66 4.28 3.17
C PHE A 104 -21.93 4.53 4.64
N LYS A 105 -20.85 4.71 5.38
CA LYS A 105 -20.86 5.29 6.72
C LYS A 105 -20.27 6.69 6.69
N GLN A 106 -20.84 7.56 7.50
CA GLN A 106 -20.36 8.91 7.69
C GLN A 106 -19.66 9.02 9.05
N GLN A 107 -18.41 9.47 9.04
CA GLN A 107 -17.69 9.83 10.26
C GLN A 107 -17.53 11.36 10.31
N VAL A 108 -18.05 11.99 11.35
CA VAL A 108 -17.94 13.45 11.51
C VAL A 108 -16.63 13.79 12.21
N VAL A 109 -15.80 14.58 11.51
CA VAL A 109 -14.48 15.05 11.95
C VAL A 109 -14.50 16.56 11.81
N TYR A 110 -14.94 17.26 12.86
CA TYR A 110 -15.34 18.67 12.78
C TYR A 110 -14.22 19.57 12.22
N PRO A 111 -14.52 20.48 11.27
CA PRO A 111 -15.84 20.85 10.70
C PRO A 111 -16.26 20.04 9.45
N ASN A 112 -15.64 18.89 9.24
CA ASN A 112 -15.80 18.04 8.08
C ASN A 112 -16.57 16.75 8.42
N PHE A 113 -16.87 15.95 7.40
CA PHE A 113 -17.06 14.53 7.55
C PHE A 113 -16.24 13.76 6.52
N LEU A 114 -16.04 12.47 6.82
CA LEU A 114 -15.46 11.46 5.97
C LEU A 114 -16.54 10.47 5.58
N VAL A 115 -16.44 9.95 4.36
CA VAL A 115 -17.34 8.91 3.86
C VAL A 115 -16.51 7.66 3.60
N VAL A 116 -16.89 6.58 4.28
CA VAL A 116 -16.34 5.25 4.03
C VAL A 116 -17.39 4.46 3.27
N VAL A 117 -17.11 4.14 2.01
CA VAL A 117 -17.94 3.21 1.24
C VAL A 117 -17.75 1.82 1.83
N GLU A 118 -18.83 1.24 2.34
CA GLU A 118 -18.78 -0.04 3.02
C GLU A 118 -19.66 -1.05 2.30
N ASP A 119 -19.11 -2.25 2.16
CA ASP A 119 -19.83 -3.41 1.67
C ASP A 119 -19.82 -4.47 2.77
N THR A 120 -21.00 -4.70 3.34
CA THR A 120 -21.23 -5.74 4.35
C THR A 120 -20.99 -7.15 3.80
N ARG A 121 -20.97 -7.32 2.47
CA ARG A 121 -20.80 -8.59 1.76
C ARG A 121 -19.44 -8.78 1.11
N ARG A 122 -18.51 -7.82 1.17
CA ARG A 122 -17.21 -7.96 0.49
C ARG A 122 -16.36 -9.12 1.00
N ARG A 123 -16.58 -9.52 2.26
CA ARG A 123 -15.94 -10.68 2.89
C ARG A 123 -16.66 -12.01 2.60
N SER A 124 -17.71 -12.00 1.78
CA SER A 124 -18.40 -13.23 1.35
C SER A 124 -17.66 -13.92 0.20
N ASP A 125 -17.80 -15.24 0.16
CA ASP A 125 -17.22 -16.09 -0.88
C ASP A 125 -17.79 -15.69 -2.25
N GLY A 126 -16.96 -15.14 -3.13
CA GLY A 126 -17.31 -14.90 -4.54
C GLY A 126 -17.08 -13.48 -5.08
N LEU A 127 -16.77 -12.49 -4.22
CA LEU A 127 -16.45 -11.11 -4.64
C LEU A 127 -14.97 -10.72 -4.43
N GLY A 128 -14.17 -11.60 -3.81
CA GLY A 128 -12.77 -11.31 -3.46
C GLY A 128 -11.84 -11.12 -4.65
N ASP A 129 -12.24 -11.55 -5.84
CA ASP A 129 -11.50 -11.40 -7.11
C ASP A 129 -11.85 -10.12 -7.88
N LEU A 130 -12.81 -9.32 -7.40
CA LEU A 130 -13.14 -8.03 -8.01
C LEU A 130 -12.10 -6.97 -7.66
N GLU A 131 -11.74 -6.16 -8.65
CA GLU A 131 -10.97 -4.94 -8.42
C GLU A 131 -11.81 -3.94 -7.63
N VAL A 132 -11.13 -3.15 -6.80
CA VAL A 132 -11.82 -2.15 -5.98
C VAL A 132 -12.36 -1.05 -6.88
N PRO A 133 -13.68 -0.84 -6.96
CA PRO A 133 -14.23 0.27 -7.72
C PRO A 133 -13.86 1.61 -7.08
N GLY A 134 -13.60 2.61 -7.92
CA GLY A 134 -13.47 4.00 -7.49
C GLY A 134 -14.83 4.69 -7.46
N PHE A 135 -15.03 5.55 -6.46
CA PHE A 135 -16.27 6.28 -6.24
C PHE A 135 -16.00 7.78 -6.20
N GLU A 136 -16.73 8.55 -6.99
CA GLU A 136 -16.70 10.01 -7.00
C GLU A 136 -18.11 10.53 -6.80
N THR A 137 -18.32 11.51 -5.93
CA THR A 137 -19.64 12.13 -5.76
C THR A 137 -20.03 12.90 -7.00
N GLU A 138 -21.28 12.74 -7.42
CA GLU A 138 -21.97 13.66 -8.30
C GLU A 138 -22.83 14.62 -7.46
N LYS A 139 -23.52 14.07 -6.44
CA LYS A 139 -24.40 14.82 -5.55
C LYS A 139 -24.57 14.13 -4.20
N ILE A 140 -24.54 14.91 -3.13
CA ILE A 140 -24.83 14.48 -1.75
C ILE A 140 -26.20 15.04 -1.37
N PHE A 141 -27.09 14.18 -0.89
CA PHE A 141 -28.40 14.55 -0.37
C PHE A 141 -28.36 14.50 1.16
N PHE A 142 -28.61 15.63 1.79
CA PHE A 142 -28.62 15.74 3.24
C PHE A 142 -30.03 15.56 3.81
N HIS A 143 -30.08 15.14 5.07
CA HIS A 143 -31.32 14.89 5.79
C HIS A 143 -32.22 16.13 5.94
N ASP A 144 -31.62 17.32 5.97
CA ASP A 144 -32.35 18.59 6.00
C ASP A 144 -32.95 19.00 4.63
N GLY A 145 -32.91 18.11 3.64
CA GLY A 145 -33.39 18.35 2.28
C GLY A 145 -32.44 19.18 1.40
N SER A 146 -31.33 19.68 1.95
CA SER A 146 -30.32 20.37 1.16
C SER A 146 -29.43 19.39 0.38
N SER A 147 -28.63 19.91 -0.56
CA SER A 147 -27.69 19.09 -1.32
C SER A 147 -26.38 19.82 -1.63
N ASP A 148 -25.32 19.05 -1.83
CA ASP A 148 -24.03 19.50 -2.35
C ASP A 148 -23.73 18.79 -3.67
N ASN A 149 -23.35 19.53 -4.71
CA ASN A 149 -23.03 18.98 -6.04
C ASN A 149 -21.52 19.02 -6.34
N LYS A 150 -20.69 19.27 -5.32
CA LYS A 150 -19.24 19.17 -5.46
C LYS A 150 -18.80 17.72 -5.64
N LYS A 151 -17.68 17.57 -6.34
CA LYS A 151 -17.04 16.28 -6.59
C LYS A 151 -16.01 16.00 -5.50
N TYR A 152 -16.17 14.85 -4.87
CA TYR A 152 -15.28 14.34 -3.83
C TYR A 152 -14.99 12.87 -4.15
N LEU A 153 -13.76 12.44 -3.92
CA LEU A 153 -13.43 11.02 -3.91
C LEU A 153 -13.98 10.41 -2.61
N LEU A 154 -14.60 9.23 -2.69
CA LEU A 154 -15.09 8.51 -1.51
C LEU A 154 -14.07 7.43 -1.11
N ASP A 155 -12.90 7.88 -0.65
CA ASP A 155 -11.75 7.04 -0.30
C ASP A 155 -11.55 6.85 1.21
N GLY A 156 -12.49 7.35 2.04
CA GLY A 156 -12.38 7.33 3.49
C GLY A 156 -11.43 8.39 4.09
N ALA A 157 -10.74 9.17 3.26
CA ALA A 157 -9.77 10.17 3.70
C ALA A 157 -10.13 11.60 3.23
N THR A 158 -10.87 11.71 2.14
CA THR A 158 -11.30 12.99 1.58
C THR A 158 -12.26 13.69 2.53
N LYS A 159 -11.85 14.87 3.02
CA LYS A 159 -12.64 15.73 3.90
C LYS A 159 -13.72 16.45 3.11
N ILE A 160 -14.97 16.27 3.51
CA ILE A 160 -16.13 16.98 2.96
C ILE A 160 -16.56 18.03 3.98
N VAL A 161 -16.51 19.31 3.59
CA VAL A 161 -16.79 20.44 4.49
C VAL A 161 -18.29 20.58 4.70
N ALA A 162 -18.83 19.80 5.63
CA ALA A 162 -20.21 19.85 6.09
C ALA A 162 -20.34 19.15 7.44
N ILE A 163 -21.34 19.56 8.22
CA ILE A 163 -21.69 18.95 9.53
C ILE A 163 -23.08 18.31 9.51
N LYS A 164 -23.64 18.09 8.32
CA LYS A 164 -24.98 17.56 8.11
C LYS A 164 -24.92 16.05 7.93
N THR A 165 -25.96 15.35 8.40
CA THR A 165 -26.15 13.92 8.10
C THR A 165 -26.52 13.77 6.63
N ALA A 166 -25.70 13.04 5.86
CA ALA A 166 -26.04 12.63 4.50
C ALA A 166 -26.98 11.43 4.54
N ASP A 167 -28.07 11.48 3.80
CA ASP A 167 -29.00 10.34 3.64
C ASP A 167 -28.54 9.44 2.48
N SER A 168 -28.18 10.06 1.36
CA SER A 168 -27.75 9.33 0.17
C SER A 168 -26.74 10.13 -0.64
N ILE A 169 -25.96 9.41 -1.45
CA ILE A 169 -24.94 9.99 -2.33
C ILE A 169 -25.13 9.41 -3.72
N LEU A 170 -25.46 10.25 -4.70
CA LEU A 170 -25.35 9.90 -6.11
C LEU A 170 -23.86 9.93 -6.48
N THR A 171 -23.35 8.82 -6.96
CA THR A 171 -21.93 8.64 -7.25
C THR A 171 -21.70 8.12 -8.66
N ASN A 172 -20.63 8.62 -9.29
CA ASN A 172 -20.03 8.00 -10.45
C ASN A 172 -19.09 6.89 -9.97
N VAL A 173 -19.40 5.65 -10.34
CA VAL A 173 -18.58 4.48 -10.07
C VAL A 173 -17.74 4.15 -11.28
N ASN A 174 -16.45 3.97 -11.07
CA ASN A 174 -15.51 3.56 -12.10
C ASN A 174 -14.86 2.24 -11.69
N TYR A 175 -14.94 1.24 -12.55
CA TYR A 175 -14.25 -0.03 -12.35
C TYR A 175 -13.70 -0.56 -13.66
N SER A 176 -12.80 -1.53 -13.56
CA SER A 176 -12.28 -2.21 -14.73
C SER A 176 -12.27 -3.71 -14.54
N TYR A 177 -12.19 -4.43 -15.65
CA TYR A 177 -11.96 -5.86 -15.64
C TYR A 177 -11.17 -6.27 -16.86
N THR A 178 -10.37 -7.33 -16.69
CA THR A 178 -9.52 -7.88 -17.74
C THR A 178 -10.38 -8.54 -18.83
N THR A 179 -10.09 -8.22 -20.09
CA THR A 179 -10.73 -8.82 -21.28
C THR A 179 -9.77 -9.64 -22.12
N LYS A 180 -8.46 -9.41 -21.97
CA LYS A 180 -7.41 -10.16 -22.63
C LYS A 180 -6.31 -10.46 -21.63
N MET A 181 -5.78 -11.67 -21.71
CA MET A 181 -4.71 -12.14 -20.85
C MET A 181 -3.55 -12.64 -21.71
N VAL A 182 -2.33 -12.39 -21.24
CA VAL A 182 -1.12 -13.01 -21.76
C VAL A 182 -0.54 -13.93 -20.69
N LYS A 183 0.17 -14.96 -21.14
CA LYS A 183 0.89 -15.91 -20.29
C LYS A 183 2.38 -15.79 -20.55
N VAL A 184 3.16 -15.64 -19.47
CA VAL A 184 4.62 -15.69 -19.50
C VAL A 184 5.06 -16.92 -18.71
N THR A 185 5.79 -17.82 -19.36
CA THR A 185 6.28 -19.05 -18.72
C THR A 185 7.75 -18.88 -18.31
N LEU A 186 8.05 -19.25 -17.07
CA LEU A 186 9.37 -19.20 -16.47
C LEU A 186 9.73 -20.58 -15.88
N ASP A 187 11.01 -20.92 -15.88
CA ASP A 187 11.53 -22.16 -15.29
C ASP A 187 12.99 -22.00 -14.86
N LYS A 188 13.64 -23.10 -14.44
CA LYS A 188 15.05 -23.08 -14.00
C LYS A 188 16.03 -22.63 -15.10
N SER A 189 15.72 -22.90 -16.37
CA SER A 189 16.55 -22.51 -17.52
C SER A 189 16.24 -21.10 -18.04
N ASN A 190 14.99 -20.67 -17.88
CA ASN A 190 14.49 -19.37 -18.32
C ASN A 190 13.88 -18.60 -17.15
N ARG A 191 14.76 -18.09 -16.27
CA ARG A 191 14.36 -17.47 -15.00
C ARG A 191 13.89 -16.02 -15.12
N SER A 192 14.00 -15.37 -16.28
CA SER A 192 13.56 -13.99 -16.47
C SER A 192 12.95 -13.80 -17.85
N GLN A 193 11.88 -13.01 -17.91
CA GLN A 193 11.14 -12.66 -19.12
C GLN A 193 10.69 -11.20 -19.03
N THR A 194 10.25 -10.64 -20.16
CA THR A 194 9.74 -9.27 -20.20
C THR A 194 8.28 -9.23 -20.62
N TYR A 195 7.52 -8.31 -20.02
CA TYR A 195 6.15 -7.97 -20.38
C TYR A 195 6.07 -6.46 -20.57
N LYS A 196 5.80 -6.00 -21.80
CA LYS A 196 5.75 -4.57 -22.15
C LYS A 196 6.96 -3.78 -21.63
N GLY A 197 8.15 -4.36 -21.74
CA GLY A 197 9.41 -3.77 -21.28
C GLY A 197 9.69 -3.92 -19.78
N ALA A 198 8.75 -4.41 -18.98
CA ALA A 198 8.95 -4.67 -17.55
C ALA A 198 9.41 -6.10 -17.28
N GLU A 199 10.31 -6.28 -16.32
CA GLU A 199 10.89 -7.58 -15.97
C GLU A 199 9.97 -8.42 -15.09
N ILE A 200 9.91 -9.72 -15.37
CA ILE A 200 9.35 -10.77 -14.53
C ILE A 200 10.44 -11.80 -14.28
N LYS A 201 10.81 -12.04 -13.02
CA LYS A 201 11.97 -12.87 -12.66
C LYS A 201 11.70 -13.83 -11.52
N ILE A 202 12.16 -15.07 -11.66
CA ILE A 202 12.27 -16.05 -10.58
C ILE A 202 13.45 -15.69 -9.68
N VAL A 203 13.14 -15.23 -8.47
CA VAL A 203 14.09 -14.99 -7.38
C VAL A 203 14.44 -16.31 -6.69
N LYS A 204 13.44 -17.13 -6.38
CA LYS A 204 13.61 -18.48 -5.80
C LYS A 204 12.65 -19.47 -6.47
N LEU A 205 13.11 -20.72 -6.64
CA LEU A 205 12.35 -21.83 -7.20
C LEU A 205 12.94 -23.12 -6.64
N ASP A 206 12.32 -23.60 -5.57
CA ASP A 206 12.85 -24.66 -4.71
C ASP A 206 11.68 -25.58 -4.29
N ASP A 207 11.70 -26.83 -4.75
CA ASP A 207 10.64 -27.83 -4.55
C ASP A 207 9.23 -27.26 -4.76
N ASN A 208 8.45 -27.04 -3.70
CA ASN A 208 7.09 -26.52 -3.76
C ASN A 208 6.96 -24.99 -3.66
N ARG A 209 8.08 -24.25 -3.65
CA ARG A 209 8.13 -22.80 -3.44
C ARG A 209 8.57 -22.09 -4.71
N VAL A 210 7.87 -21.01 -5.05
CA VAL A 210 8.35 -20.01 -6.02
C VAL A 210 8.25 -18.61 -5.43
N LYS A 211 9.33 -17.83 -5.56
CA LYS A 211 9.35 -16.38 -5.32
C LYS A 211 9.64 -15.66 -6.62
N LEU A 212 8.73 -14.77 -7.03
CA LEU A 212 8.84 -13.95 -8.23
C LEU A 212 9.01 -12.48 -7.86
N MET A 213 9.81 -11.77 -8.66
CA MET A 213 9.85 -10.32 -8.72
C MET A 213 9.17 -9.89 -10.02
N MET A 214 8.29 -8.88 -9.94
CA MET A 214 7.67 -8.24 -11.09
C MET A 214 7.91 -6.73 -10.99
N ARG A 215 8.27 -6.10 -12.10
CA ARG A 215 8.46 -4.63 -12.16
C ARG A 215 7.30 -3.95 -12.88
N ASP A 216 7.09 -2.69 -12.56
CA ASP A 216 6.24 -1.73 -13.26
C ASP A 216 4.91 -2.32 -13.77
N SER A 217 4.73 -2.33 -15.10
CA SER A 217 3.53 -2.80 -15.77
C SER A 217 3.28 -4.29 -15.55
N ALA A 218 4.30 -5.11 -15.31
CA ALA A 218 4.10 -6.52 -15.00
C ALA A 218 3.50 -6.70 -13.60
N TYR A 219 3.96 -5.94 -12.61
CA TYR A 219 3.38 -6.00 -11.26
C TYR A 219 1.95 -5.46 -11.24
N GLN A 220 1.69 -4.33 -11.92
CA GLN A 220 0.37 -3.71 -11.97
C GLN A 220 -0.68 -4.52 -12.74
N ASN A 221 -0.26 -5.36 -13.70
CA ASN A 221 -1.17 -6.18 -14.51
C ASN A 221 -1.15 -7.66 -14.15
N TYR A 222 -0.46 -8.04 -13.09
CA TYR A 222 -0.41 -9.41 -12.60
C TYR A 222 -1.79 -9.90 -12.14
N LEU A 223 -2.19 -11.09 -12.62
CA LEU A 223 -3.48 -11.72 -12.27
C LEU A 223 -3.26 -12.96 -11.38
N TYR A 224 -2.48 -13.92 -11.87
CA TYR A 224 -2.34 -15.23 -11.24
C TYR A 224 -1.00 -15.89 -11.54
N VAL A 225 -0.48 -16.65 -10.57
CA VAL A 225 0.70 -17.51 -10.74
C VAL A 225 0.26 -18.94 -10.61
N GLU A 226 0.43 -19.69 -11.69
CA GLU A 226 0.15 -21.12 -11.77
C GLU A 226 1.48 -21.86 -11.81
N ALA A 227 1.70 -22.73 -10.82
CA ALA A 227 2.83 -23.65 -10.83
C ALA A 227 2.44 -24.95 -11.51
N LEU A 228 3.34 -25.48 -12.35
CA LEU A 228 3.17 -26.75 -13.02
C LEU A 228 4.20 -27.75 -12.51
N ASN A 229 3.79 -29.00 -12.35
CA ASN A 229 4.72 -30.10 -12.11
C ASN A 229 5.44 -30.53 -13.40
N LYS A 230 6.33 -31.53 -13.29
CA LYS A 230 7.09 -32.08 -14.42
C LYS A 230 6.23 -32.65 -15.57
N ASP A 231 4.99 -33.03 -15.28
CA ASP A 231 4.04 -33.55 -16.26
C ASP A 231 3.16 -32.44 -16.87
N GLY A 232 3.40 -31.18 -16.48
CA GLY A 232 2.65 -30.02 -16.95
C GLY A 232 1.29 -29.81 -16.28
N LYS A 233 1.01 -30.50 -15.16
CA LYS A 233 -0.26 -30.35 -14.43
C LYS A 233 -0.21 -29.15 -13.47
N PRO A 234 -1.26 -28.30 -13.42
CA PRO A 234 -1.35 -27.22 -12.45
C PRO A 234 -1.42 -27.76 -11.02
N LEU A 235 -0.62 -27.19 -10.13
CA LEU A 235 -0.57 -27.55 -8.71
C LEU A 235 -1.54 -26.69 -7.89
N ASP A 236 -2.19 -27.31 -6.92
CA ASP A 236 -3.02 -26.63 -5.92
C ASP A 236 -2.15 -25.78 -4.99
N TYR A 237 -2.62 -24.59 -4.65
CA TYR A 237 -1.86 -23.65 -3.82
C TYR A 237 -2.07 -23.97 -2.33
N SER A 238 -1.02 -23.84 -1.52
CA SER A 238 -1.10 -24.03 -0.07
C SER A 238 -1.05 -22.70 0.69
N SER A 239 -0.25 -21.76 0.21
CA SER A 239 -0.12 -20.43 0.81
C SER A 239 0.43 -19.44 -0.21
N ARG A 240 0.05 -18.16 -0.05
CA ARG A 240 0.51 -17.07 -0.90
C ARG A 240 0.75 -15.84 -0.06
N THR A 241 1.86 -15.16 -0.34
CA THR A 241 2.12 -13.81 0.14
C THR A 241 2.50 -12.92 -1.04
N SER A 242 2.15 -11.65 -0.95
CA SER A 242 2.52 -10.65 -1.96
C SER A 242 2.89 -9.36 -1.25
N SER A 243 3.94 -8.71 -1.71
CA SER A 243 4.48 -7.51 -1.09
C SER A 243 5.02 -6.56 -2.13
N ALA A 244 4.87 -5.27 -1.88
CA ALA A 244 5.48 -4.19 -2.66
C ALA A 244 7.02 -4.26 -2.61
N MET A 245 7.59 -4.78 -1.53
CA MET A 245 9.04 -4.85 -1.32
C MET A 245 9.49 -6.23 -0.89
N GLU A 246 10.75 -6.58 -1.17
CA GLU A 246 11.35 -7.80 -0.68
C GLU A 246 11.41 -7.78 0.85
N SER A 247 11.01 -8.89 1.49
CA SER A 247 10.94 -9.00 2.95
C SER A 247 12.28 -8.73 3.64
N ALA A 248 13.41 -9.11 3.03
CA ALA A 248 14.75 -8.86 3.56
C ALA A 248 15.09 -7.36 3.50
N ASP A 249 14.92 -6.74 2.33
CA ASP A 249 15.13 -5.31 2.11
C ASP A 249 14.24 -4.47 3.05
N PHE A 250 12.99 -4.89 3.24
CA PHE A 250 12.06 -4.23 4.15
C PHE A 250 12.52 -4.26 5.60
N LYS A 251 12.98 -5.43 6.08
CA LYS A 251 13.53 -5.57 7.43
C LYS A 251 14.78 -4.71 7.61
N GLU A 252 15.66 -4.65 6.61
CA GLU A 252 16.85 -3.79 6.63
C GLU A 252 16.47 -2.31 6.70
N ILE A 253 15.56 -1.86 5.83
CA ILE A 253 15.05 -0.47 5.82
C ILE A 253 14.42 -0.10 7.16
N LEU A 254 13.60 -0.96 7.74
CA LEU A 254 12.99 -0.72 9.06
C LEU A 254 14.04 -0.60 10.18
N ASN A 255 15.06 -1.45 10.16
CA ASN A 255 16.15 -1.41 11.13
C ASN A 255 16.97 -0.12 10.99
N ASP A 256 17.31 0.28 9.76
CA ASP A 256 18.01 1.53 9.49
C ASP A 256 17.18 2.75 9.91
N TYR A 257 15.87 2.73 9.63
CA TYR A 257 14.94 3.78 10.04
C TYR A 257 14.85 3.88 11.58
N SER A 258 14.70 2.76 12.29
CA SER A 258 14.69 2.75 13.76
C SER A 258 16.02 3.26 14.33
N LYS A 259 17.15 2.88 13.75
CA LYS A 259 18.47 3.35 14.18
C LYS A 259 18.62 4.86 14.00
N ALA A 260 18.14 5.40 12.87
CA ALA A 260 18.14 6.83 12.61
C ALA A 260 17.26 7.58 13.62
N LEU A 261 16.02 7.13 13.85
CA LEU A 261 15.12 7.74 14.84
C LEU A 261 15.71 7.75 16.25
N LYS A 262 16.26 6.63 16.71
CA LYS A 262 16.93 6.54 18.03
C LYS A 262 18.10 7.50 18.15
N ASN A 263 18.88 7.67 17.08
CA ASN A 263 19.99 8.62 17.08
C ASN A 263 19.51 10.07 17.11
N LEU A 264 18.46 10.40 16.33
CA LEU A 264 17.83 11.73 16.33
C LEU A 264 17.26 12.06 17.72
N ILE A 265 16.53 11.13 18.34
CA ILE A 265 16.02 11.26 19.71
C ILE A 265 17.17 11.51 20.70
N LYS A 266 18.24 10.72 20.64
CA LYS A 266 19.39 10.87 21.53
C LYS A 266 20.09 12.23 21.36
N GLN A 267 20.15 12.76 20.14
CA GLN A 267 20.70 14.09 19.87
C GLN A 267 19.74 15.19 20.35
N PHE A 268 18.44 14.98 20.19
CA PHE A 268 17.41 15.87 20.70
C PHE A 268 17.52 16.01 22.22
N ASP A 269 17.60 14.89 22.95
CA ASP A 269 17.69 14.86 24.42
C ASP A 269 18.99 15.50 24.95
N LYS A 270 20.02 15.61 24.11
CA LYS A 270 21.27 16.32 24.39
C LYS A 270 21.22 17.82 24.07
N GLY A 271 20.08 18.34 23.60
CA GLY A 271 19.93 19.74 23.22
C GLY A 271 20.69 20.13 21.94
N VAL A 272 20.98 19.17 21.05
CA VAL A 272 21.72 19.44 19.80
C VAL A 272 20.93 20.36 18.86
N TYR A 273 19.60 20.26 18.86
CA TYR A 273 18.72 21.01 17.96
C TYR A 273 18.21 22.27 18.65
N LYS A 274 18.45 23.43 18.02
CA LYS A 274 18.07 24.74 18.56
C LYS A 274 16.63 25.12 18.23
N ASP A 275 16.14 24.60 17.11
CA ASP A 275 14.83 24.88 16.54
C ASP A 275 14.35 23.74 15.64
N ILE A 276 13.08 23.81 15.23
CA ILE A 276 12.45 22.83 14.32
C ILE A 276 13.19 22.75 12.97
N ALA A 277 13.70 23.87 12.45
CA ALA A 277 14.39 23.87 11.16
C ALA A 277 15.69 23.03 11.23
N SER A 278 16.45 23.16 12.31
CA SER A 278 17.67 22.38 12.56
C SER A 278 17.37 20.90 12.76
N LEU A 279 16.25 20.56 13.42
CA LEU A 279 15.77 19.19 13.54
C LEU A 279 15.37 18.60 12.17
N LYS A 280 14.54 19.30 11.38
CA LYS A 280 14.10 18.85 10.04
C LYS A 280 15.30 18.59 9.12
N LYS A 281 16.33 19.43 9.19
CA LYS A 281 17.58 19.22 8.44
C LYS A 281 18.32 17.96 8.89
N ALA A 282 18.36 17.69 10.20
CA ALA A 282 18.99 16.48 10.73
C ALA A 282 18.21 15.21 10.36
N ILE A 283 16.88 15.26 10.41
CA ILE A 283 16.00 14.17 9.96
C ILE A 283 16.29 13.84 8.49
N ALA A 284 16.25 14.83 7.61
CA ALA A 284 16.51 14.65 6.18
C ALA A 284 17.92 14.13 5.86
N ALA A 285 18.89 14.35 6.76
CA ALA A 285 20.26 13.88 6.58
C ALA A 285 20.49 12.45 7.11
N GLN A 286 19.70 11.99 8.08
CA GLN A 286 19.92 10.72 8.77
C GLN A 286 18.96 9.61 8.33
N ILE A 287 17.76 9.97 7.90
CA ILE A 287 16.79 8.99 7.40
C ILE A 287 17.05 8.79 5.91
N SER A 288 17.18 7.53 5.48
CA SER A 288 17.33 7.15 4.07
C SER A 288 16.23 7.77 3.20
N ASP A 289 16.54 8.13 1.95
CA ASP A 289 15.52 8.59 0.99
C ASP A 289 14.53 7.49 0.61
N LYS A 290 14.85 6.23 0.95
CA LYS A 290 13.94 5.10 0.86
C LYS A 290 13.21 4.96 2.19
N SER A 291 11.91 5.22 2.15
CA SER A 291 10.99 4.95 3.24
C SER A 291 10.42 3.54 3.10
N PRO A 292 10.16 2.83 4.21
CA PRO A 292 9.32 1.61 4.19
C PRO A 292 7.91 1.86 3.61
N PHE A 293 7.51 3.13 3.47
CA PHE A 293 6.20 3.57 3.02
C PHE A 293 6.19 4.17 1.62
N ASP A 294 7.32 4.17 0.90
CA ASP A 294 7.35 4.65 -0.48
C ASP A 294 6.58 3.70 -1.40
N ASP A 295 5.82 4.26 -2.34
CA ASP A 295 5.17 3.48 -3.38
C ASP A 295 6.24 2.83 -4.26
N THR A 296 6.27 1.49 -4.30
CA THR A 296 7.15 0.76 -5.20
C THR A 296 6.39 0.42 -6.48
N THR A 297 7.04 0.63 -7.63
CA THR A 297 6.50 0.19 -8.91
C THR A 297 6.74 -1.29 -9.16
N SER A 298 7.60 -1.92 -8.38
CA SER A 298 7.89 -3.34 -8.38
C SER A 298 7.26 -4.04 -7.18
N GLY A 299 7.05 -5.34 -7.28
CA GLY A 299 6.63 -6.14 -6.15
C GLY A 299 7.02 -7.60 -6.29
N PHE A 300 6.76 -8.33 -5.22
CA PHE A 300 7.11 -9.73 -5.05
C PHE A 300 5.87 -10.54 -4.77
N THR A 301 5.84 -11.75 -5.28
CA THR A 301 4.86 -12.78 -4.90
C THR A 301 5.63 -14.03 -4.53
N GLU A 302 5.26 -14.62 -3.41
CA GLU A 302 5.85 -15.84 -2.90
C GLU A 302 4.72 -16.83 -2.66
N ASN A 303 4.79 -17.97 -3.35
CA ASN A 303 3.73 -18.96 -3.41
C ASN A 303 4.30 -20.33 -3.04
N TYR A 304 3.52 -21.08 -2.27
CA TYR A 304 3.77 -22.46 -1.93
C TYR A 304 2.64 -23.32 -2.48
N TYR A 305 2.98 -24.50 -2.96
CA TYR A 305 2.05 -25.43 -3.60
C TYR A 305 2.06 -26.80 -2.93
N HIS A 306 1.02 -27.57 -3.19
CA HIS A 306 0.93 -28.98 -2.84
C HIS A 306 1.55 -29.87 -3.93
N GLY A 307 2.83 -29.67 -4.26
CA GLY A 307 3.57 -30.48 -5.22
C GLY A 307 4.92 -29.86 -5.61
N ASN A 308 5.72 -30.55 -6.44
CA ASN A 308 7.03 -30.03 -6.86
C ASN A 308 6.92 -29.22 -8.15
N ILE A 309 7.41 -27.98 -8.11
CA ILE A 309 7.33 -27.04 -9.23
C ILE A 309 8.45 -27.32 -10.24
N ASP A 310 8.06 -27.55 -11.49
CA ASP A 310 8.96 -27.58 -12.64
C ASP A 310 8.97 -26.23 -13.37
N LYS A 311 7.77 -25.68 -13.62
CA LYS A 311 7.57 -24.43 -14.37
C LYS A 311 6.51 -23.58 -13.72
N VAL A 312 6.53 -22.29 -14.07
CA VAL A 312 5.59 -21.32 -13.55
C VAL A 312 5.03 -20.49 -14.70
N ASN A 313 3.71 -20.41 -14.79
CA ASN A 313 2.98 -19.52 -15.67
C ASN A 313 2.55 -18.28 -14.89
N VAL A 314 2.97 -17.11 -15.35
CA VAL A 314 2.52 -15.82 -14.84
C VAL A 314 1.50 -15.27 -15.82
N TYR A 315 0.27 -15.13 -15.35
CA TYR A 315 -0.85 -14.59 -16.12
C TYR A 315 -0.97 -13.09 -15.87
N LEU A 316 -0.98 -12.30 -16.96
CA LEU A 316 -1.05 -10.85 -16.91
C LEU A 316 -2.20 -10.33 -17.77
N SER A 317 -2.85 -9.26 -17.31
CA SER A 317 -3.86 -8.53 -18.06
C SER A 317 -3.22 -7.79 -19.24
N ASP A 318 -3.61 -8.13 -20.46
CA ASP A 318 -3.17 -7.44 -21.68
C ASP A 318 -4.26 -6.56 -22.34
N GLY A 319 -5.45 -6.55 -21.76
CA GLY A 319 -6.54 -5.69 -22.17
C GLY A 319 -7.57 -5.58 -21.07
N ARG A 320 -8.11 -4.39 -20.88
CA ARG A 320 -9.11 -4.09 -19.84
C ARG A 320 -10.27 -3.35 -20.45
N ASN A 321 -11.48 -3.70 -20.04
CA ASN A 321 -12.63 -2.85 -20.26
C ASN A 321 -12.82 -1.94 -19.04
N LYS A 322 -13.04 -0.65 -19.28
CA LYS A 322 -13.32 0.34 -18.23
C LYS A 322 -14.80 0.65 -18.27
N ILE A 323 -15.47 0.51 -17.14
CA ILE A 323 -16.88 0.85 -16.99
C ILE A 323 -16.99 2.08 -16.11
N LYS A 324 -17.82 3.02 -16.55
CA LYS A 324 -18.29 4.15 -15.76
C LYS A 324 -19.81 4.08 -15.71
N GLN A 325 -20.38 4.09 -14.52
CA GLN A 325 -21.83 4.10 -14.32
C GLN A 325 -22.20 4.91 -13.10
N GLN A 326 -23.48 5.27 -12.96
CA GLN A 326 -23.98 5.96 -11.79
C GLN A 326 -24.70 4.98 -10.87
N THR A 327 -24.54 5.16 -9.57
CA THR A 327 -25.34 4.49 -8.54
C THR A 327 -25.66 5.46 -7.40
N VAL A 328 -26.62 5.10 -6.56
CA VAL A 328 -26.94 5.82 -5.34
C VAL A 328 -26.51 4.98 -4.14
N LEU A 329 -25.57 5.49 -3.36
CA LEU A 329 -25.18 4.90 -2.08
C LEU A 329 -26.13 5.39 -1.00
N GLN A 330 -26.64 4.48 -0.19
CA GLN A 330 -27.47 4.79 0.98
C GLN A 330 -26.58 4.86 2.23
N ASN A 331 -26.89 5.77 3.15
CA ASN A 331 -26.26 5.77 4.46
C ASN A 331 -26.76 4.55 5.25
N ILE A 332 -25.86 3.65 5.64
CA ILE A 332 -26.22 2.42 6.34
C ILE A 332 -26.29 2.60 7.86
N GLU A 333 -25.72 3.68 8.38
CA GLU A 333 -25.73 4.03 9.81
C GLU A 333 -26.00 5.53 9.97
N PRO A 334 -27.16 6.04 9.52
CA PRO A 334 -27.45 7.45 9.61
C PRO A 334 -27.67 7.89 11.06
N ASN A 335 -27.04 9.00 11.44
CA ASN A 335 -27.23 9.59 12.75
C ASN A 335 -28.30 10.68 12.70
N TYR A 336 -29.55 10.28 12.91
CA TYR A 336 -30.71 11.20 12.95
C TYR A 336 -30.98 11.82 14.31
N THR A 337 -30.29 11.36 15.35
CA THR A 337 -30.53 11.84 16.72
C THR A 337 -30.04 13.27 16.94
N GLY A 338 -29.23 13.79 16.02
CA GLY A 338 -28.54 15.07 16.17
C GLY A 338 -27.38 15.04 17.16
N TYR A 339 -27.11 13.92 17.83
CA TYR A 339 -25.97 13.76 18.74
C TYR A 339 -24.83 13.07 18.04
N THR A 340 -23.79 13.81 17.68
CA THR A 340 -22.65 13.23 16.98
C THR A 340 -21.44 13.15 17.90
N LEU A 341 -20.89 11.95 18.08
CA LEU A 341 -19.53 11.77 18.56
C LEU A 341 -18.60 12.32 17.48
N THR A 342 -18.03 13.48 17.75
CA THR A 342 -17.06 14.15 16.88
C THR A 342 -15.67 13.87 17.39
N GLN A 343 -14.74 13.59 16.47
CA GLN A 343 -13.33 13.60 16.78
C GLN A 343 -12.79 15.02 16.54
N ASP A 344 -12.18 15.62 17.55
CA ASP A 344 -11.48 16.90 17.39
C ASP A 344 -10.17 16.69 16.61
N GLU A 345 -9.99 17.42 15.51
CA GLU A 345 -8.85 17.26 14.62
C GLU A 345 -7.49 17.56 15.27
N LYS A 346 -7.45 18.38 16.32
CA LYS A 346 -6.18 18.80 16.96
C LYS A 346 -5.75 17.84 18.06
N THR A 347 -6.72 17.32 18.81
CA THR A 347 -6.48 16.56 20.04
C THR A 347 -6.79 15.08 19.88
N SER A 348 -7.45 14.67 18.78
CA SER A 348 -8.01 13.33 18.58
C SER A 348 -9.02 12.91 19.66
N ALA A 349 -9.44 13.83 20.54
CA ALA A 349 -10.42 13.56 21.59
C ALA A 349 -11.81 13.34 20.98
N LEU A 350 -12.59 12.44 21.60
CA LEU A 350 -13.99 12.22 21.25
C LEU A 350 -14.87 13.15 22.09
N ASP A 351 -15.61 14.03 21.42
CA ASP A 351 -16.56 14.96 22.03
C ASP A 351 -17.96 14.71 21.50
N LEU A 352 -18.95 14.68 22.39
CA LEU A 352 -20.35 14.66 22.01
C LEU A 352 -20.79 16.07 21.62
N LYS A 353 -21.16 16.30 20.36
CA LYS A 353 -21.72 17.57 19.89
C LYS A 353 -23.15 17.40 19.42
N ILE A 354 -23.98 18.38 19.74
CA ILE A 354 -25.35 18.49 19.21
C ILE A 354 -25.24 19.20 17.86
N SER A 355 -25.46 18.49 16.75
CA SER A 355 -25.78 19.14 15.49
C SER A 355 -27.18 19.69 15.63
N GLN A 356 -27.34 21.03 15.60
CA GLN A 356 -28.66 21.64 15.64
C GLN A 356 -29.45 21.13 14.44
N VAL A 357 -30.41 20.25 14.70
CA VAL A 357 -31.43 19.88 13.74
C VAL A 357 -32.36 21.09 13.65
N ASN A 358 -32.13 21.95 12.67
CA ASN A 358 -33.15 22.91 12.27
C ASN A 358 -34.22 22.10 11.56
N THR A 359 -35.23 21.67 12.32
CA THR A 359 -36.51 21.14 11.80
C THR A 359 -37.24 22.19 10.98
#